data_AF-A0A6V7LPA4-F1
#
_entry.id   AF-A0A6V7LPA4-F1
#
_cell.length_a   1.000
_cell.length_b   1.000
_cell.length_c   1.000
_cell.angle_alpha   90.00
_cell.angle_beta   90.00
_cell.angle_gamma   90.00
#
_symmetry.space_group_name_H-M   'P 1'
#
loop_
_entity.id
_entity.type
_entity.pdbx_description
1 polymer ?
#
loop_
_entity_poly.entity_id
_entity_poly.type
_entity_poly.pdbx_seq_one_letter_code
_entity_poly.pdbx_strand_id
1 'polypeptide(L)'
;LCDLDCGPHGHCVDNACDCLPGWSGELCNLKQCDPRCNEHGQCKNGTCLCVTGWNGRHCTMEGCPNSCSGHGQCRVNNDAQWECRCYDGWDGKDCSVLLEQNCSDGKDNDR
;
A
#
# COMPACT_ATOMS: atom_id res chain seq x y z
N LEU A 1 30.12 -20.41 23.47
CA LEU A 1 29.07 -21.30 22.95
C LEU A 1 27.95 -20.40 22.49
N CYS A 2 27.40 -20.63 21.31
CA CYS A 2 26.32 -19.82 20.74
C CYS A 2 25.05 -20.67 20.77
N ASP A 3 24.09 -20.29 21.61
CA ASP A 3 22.91 -21.11 21.93
C ASP A 3 21.62 -20.63 21.24
N LEU A 4 21.70 -19.60 20.39
CA LEU A 4 20.53 -19.05 19.68
C LEU A 4 20.20 -19.90 18.44
N ASP A 5 18.91 -20.16 18.25
CA ASP A 5 18.36 -20.71 17.00
C ASP A 5 18.06 -19.56 16.01
N CYS A 6 19.00 -19.31 15.11
CA CYS A 6 18.89 -18.30 14.05
C CYS A 6 18.08 -18.77 12.83
N GLY A 7 17.43 -19.93 12.92
CA GLY A 7 16.65 -20.53 11.84
C GLY A 7 17.48 -20.84 10.58
N PRO A 8 16.82 -21.06 9.42
CA PRO A 8 17.49 -21.43 8.17
C PRO A 8 18.15 -20.24 7.44
N HIS A 9 18.03 -19.03 7.99
CA HIS A 9 18.42 -17.78 7.31
C HIS A 9 19.47 -16.97 8.09
N GLY A 10 20.12 -17.60 9.06
CA GLY A 10 21.21 -16.96 9.79
C GLY A 10 22.15 -17.97 10.43
N HIS A 11 23.25 -17.44 10.95
CA HIS A 11 24.22 -18.20 11.72
C HIS A 11 24.49 -17.49 13.05
N CYS A 12 24.59 -18.27 14.13
CA CYS A 12 24.86 -17.75 15.46
C CYS A 12 26.35 -17.36 15.58
N VAL A 13 26.63 -16.08 15.84
CA VAL A 13 27.97 -15.51 16.04
C VAL A 13 27.94 -14.66 17.31
N ASP A 14 28.84 -14.93 18.27
CA ASP A 14 28.98 -14.14 19.51
C ASP A 14 27.65 -13.84 20.27
N ASN A 15 26.77 -14.83 20.38
CA ASN A 15 25.42 -14.71 20.97
C ASN A 15 24.49 -13.72 20.25
N ALA A 16 24.67 -13.52 18.96
CA ALA A 16 23.73 -12.84 18.08
C ALA A 16 23.57 -13.62 16.77
N CYS A 17 22.47 -13.40 16.06
CA CYS A 17 22.26 -13.99 14.74
C CYS A 17 22.79 -13.07 13.64
N ASP A 18 23.75 -13.58 12.87
CA ASP A 18 24.20 -12.97 11.62
C ASP A 18 23.29 -13.47 10.49
N CYS A 19 22.53 -12.57 9.87
CA CYS A 19 21.48 -12.92 8.92
C CYS A 19 21.98 -12.94 7.47
N LEU A 20 21.46 -13.89 6.69
CA LEU A 20 21.68 -13.94 5.25
C LEU A 20 21.10 -12.69 4.55
N PRO A 21 21.64 -12.30 3.37
CA PRO A 21 21.12 -11.16 2.62
C PRO A 21 19.61 -11.27 2.35
N GLY A 22 18.89 -10.17 2.62
CA GLY A 22 17.43 -10.12 2.48
C GLY A 22 16.66 -10.66 3.69
N TRP A 23 17.34 -11.01 4.79
CA TRP A 23 16.74 -11.42 6.06
C TRP A 23 17.22 -10.53 7.21
N SER A 24 16.36 -10.37 8.21
CA SER A 24 16.63 -9.59 9.41
C SER A 24 15.79 -10.07 10.59
N GLY A 25 15.84 -9.32 11.70
CA GLY A 25 15.23 -9.70 12.97
C GLY A 25 16.23 -10.42 13.86
N GLU A 26 15.91 -10.52 15.16
CA GLU A 26 16.80 -11.11 16.16
C GLU A 26 17.17 -12.58 15.86
N LEU A 27 16.29 -13.29 15.16
CA LEU A 27 16.45 -14.70 14.79
C LEU A 27 16.45 -14.91 13.26
N CYS A 28 16.74 -13.86 12.48
CA CYS A 28 16.76 -13.91 11.01
C CYS A 28 15.47 -14.45 10.35
N ASN A 29 14.34 -14.29 11.02
CA ASN A 29 13.03 -14.80 10.60
C ASN A 29 12.18 -13.77 9.85
N LEU A 30 12.65 -12.54 9.70
CA LEU A 30 11.96 -11.48 8.98
C LEU A 30 12.58 -11.31 7.60
N LYS A 31 11.80 -11.56 6.56
CA LYS A 31 12.20 -11.27 5.19
C LYS A 31 12.12 -9.77 4.94
N GLN A 32 13.21 -9.20 4.44
CA GLN A 32 13.28 -7.80 4.05
C GLN A 32 12.49 -7.58 2.76
N CYS A 33 11.94 -6.38 2.62
CA CYS A 33 11.33 -5.92 1.36
C CYS A 33 12.36 -5.17 0.52
N ASP A 34 12.03 -5.00 -0.76
CA ASP A 34 12.76 -4.09 -1.63
C ASP A 34 12.76 -2.66 -1.05
N PRO A 35 13.89 -1.93 -1.06
CA PRO A 35 13.98 -0.58 -0.50
C PRO A 35 12.93 0.40 -1.02
N ARG A 36 12.49 0.25 -2.28
CA ARG A 36 11.46 1.09 -2.91
C ARG A 36 10.11 1.02 -2.19
N CYS A 37 9.86 -0.08 -1.47
CA CYS A 37 8.68 -0.25 -0.63
C CYS A 37 8.52 0.88 0.40
N ASN A 38 9.64 1.42 0.92
CA ASN A 38 9.62 2.37 2.01
C ASN A 38 9.14 3.77 1.62
N GLU A 39 9.01 4.05 0.31
CA GLU A 39 8.50 5.34 -0.18
C GLU A 39 6.98 5.45 0.03
N HIS A 40 6.23 4.40 -0.34
CA HIS A 40 4.76 4.42 -0.34
C HIS A 40 4.16 3.13 0.22
N GLY A 41 4.84 2.48 1.15
CA GLY A 41 4.39 1.23 1.72
C GLY A 41 5.08 0.87 3.03
N GLN A 42 4.59 -0.20 3.63
CA GLN A 42 5.14 -0.79 4.83
C GLN A 42 5.54 -2.22 4.53
N CYS A 43 6.80 -2.55 4.83
CA CYS A 43 7.26 -3.92 4.71
C CYS A 43 6.65 -4.80 5.80
N LYS A 44 6.02 -5.91 5.39
CA LYS A 44 5.57 -6.99 6.26
C LYS A 44 6.09 -8.32 5.73
N ASN A 45 7.20 -8.77 6.31
CA ASN A 45 7.83 -10.07 6.03
C ASN A 45 7.98 -10.37 4.52
N GLY A 46 8.65 -9.49 3.79
CA GLY A 46 8.90 -9.61 2.36
C GLY A 46 7.72 -9.20 1.46
N THR A 47 6.56 -8.86 2.03
CA THR A 47 5.42 -8.28 1.31
C THR A 47 5.37 -6.79 1.56
N CYS A 48 5.30 -5.99 0.50
CA CYS A 48 5.10 -4.55 0.62
C CYS A 48 3.60 -4.23 0.66
N LEU A 49 3.12 -3.65 1.76
CA LEU A 49 1.74 -3.18 1.89
C LEU A 49 1.68 -1.71 1.51
N CYS A 50 1.01 -1.39 0.41
CA CYS A 50 0.98 -0.02 -0.11
C CYS A 50 0.06 0.88 0.72
N VAL A 51 0.46 2.14 0.85
CA VAL A 51 -0.45 3.20 1.27
C VAL A 51 -1.46 3.45 0.17
N THR A 52 -2.62 4.00 0.55
CA THR A 52 -3.73 4.24 -0.37
C THR A 52 -3.31 5.10 -1.57
N GLY A 53 -3.69 4.67 -2.78
CA GLY A 53 -3.33 5.35 -4.04
C GLY A 53 -2.04 4.83 -4.68
N TRP A 54 -1.33 3.92 -4.02
CA TRP A 54 -0.15 3.25 -4.56
C TRP A 54 -0.37 1.75 -4.70
N ASN A 55 0.27 1.18 -5.71
CA ASN A 55 0.05 -0.19 -6.14
C ASN A 55 1.35 -0.85 -6.62
N GLY A 56 1.24 -2.14 -6.96
CA GLY A 56 2.34 -2.95 -7.44
C GLY A 56 3.16 -3.57 -6.30
N ARG A 57 4.04 -4.52 -6.66
CA ARG A 57 4.84 -5.31 -5.70
C ARG A 57 5.66 -4.48 -4.72
N HIS A 58 6.05 -3.28 -5.13
CA HIS A 58 6.93 -2.38 -4.39
C HIS A 58 6.29 -1.03 -4.09
N CYS A 59 4.98 -0.86 -4.34
CA CYS A 59 4.27 0.41 -4.15
C CYS A 59 4.84 1.59 -4.94
N THR A 60 5.43 1.32 -6.10
CA THR A 60 5.99 2.34 -7.00
C THR A 60 5.05 2.67 -8.16
N MET A 61 3.90 2.02 -8.24
CA MET A 61 2.91 2.31 -9.27
C MET A 61 1.85 3.22 -8.67
N GLU A 62 1.66 4.38 -9.26
CA GLU A 62 0.49 5.20 -8.95
C GLU A 62 -0.77 4.40 -9.27
N GLY A 63 -1.85 4.70 -8.56
CA GLY A 63 -3.19 4.23 -8.89
C GLY A 63 -4.22 5.17 -8.31
N CYS A 64 -5.48 4.76 -8.39
CA CYS A 64 -6.53 5.66 -7.97
C CYS A 64 -6.59 5.79 -6.43
N PRO A 65 -6.80 7.00 -5.92
CA PRO A 65 -6.96 7.23 -4.49
C PRO A 65 -8.15 6.44 -3.96
N ASN A 66 -7.98 5.85 -2.76
CA ASN A 66 -8.96 4.99 -2.08
C ASN A 66 -9.59 3.90 -2.95
N SER A 67 -8.92 3.48 -4.03
CA SER A 67 -9.50 2.55 -5.01
C SER A 67 -10.87 3.02 -5.50
N CYS A 68 -11.02 4.33 -5.71
CA CYS A 68 -12.28 5.00 -6.04
C CYS A 68 -13.41 4.70 -5.04
N SER A 69 -13.06 4.46 -3.77
CA SER A 69 -13.98 4.15 -2.65
C SER A 69 -14.94 3.00 -2.92
N GLY A 70 -14.66 2.15 -3.93
CA GLY A 70 -15.61 1.15 -4.42
C GLY A 70 -16.79 1.71 -5.25
N HIS A 71 -16.85 3.02 -5.46
CA HIS A 71 -17.92 3.74 -6.15
C HIS A 71 -17.49 4.34 -7.48
N GLY A 72 -16.44 3.80 -8.09
CA GLY A 72 -16.01 4.21 -9.40
C GLY A 72 -15.06 3.21 -10.06
N GLN A 73 -14.73 3.50 -11.31
CA GLN A 73 -13.73 2.77 -12.09
C GLN A 73 -12.42 3.53 -12.09
N CYS A 74 -11.35 2.86 -11.67
CA CYS A 74 -10.00 3.38 -11.76
C CYS A 74 -9.47 3.24 -13.18
N ARG A 75 -9.08 4.36 -13.82
CA ARG A 75 -8.59 4.36 -15.20
C ARG A 75 -7.43 5.34 -15.38
N VAL A 76 -6.65 5.12 -16.43
CA VAL A 76 -5.61 6.06 -16.87
C VAL A 76 -6.24 7.07 -17.84
N ASN A 77 -6.00 8.35 -17.62
CA ASN A 77 -6.43 9.43 -18.50
C ASN A 77 -5.45 9.67 -19.66
N ASN A 78 -5.74 10.65 -20.51
CA ASN A 78 -4.91 10.95 -21.68
C ASN A 78 -3.49 11.42 -21.33
N ASP A 79 -3.29 11.94 -20.12
CA ASP A 79 -2.00 12.42 -19.60
C ASP A 79 -1.22 11.31 -18.87
N ALA A 80 -1.63 10.05 -19.03
CA ALA A 80 -1.06 8.89 -18.35
C ALA A 80 -1.18 8.92 -16.81
N GLN A 81 -2.15 9.65 -16.27
CA GLN A 81 -2.42 9.74 -14.83
C GLN A 81 -3.62 8.89 -14.43
N TRP A 82 -3.60 8.36 -13.21
CA TRP A 82 -4.72 7.60 -12.68
C TRP A 82 -5.82 8.51 -12.16
N GLU A 83 -7.05 8.29 -12.64
CA GLU A 83 -8.24 9.01 -12.23
C GLU A 83 -9.40 8.06 -11.92
N CYS A 84 -10.27 8.48 -11.01
CA CYS A 84 -11.52 7.80 -10.74
C CYS A 84 -12.63 8.33 -11.64
N ARG A 85 -13.28 7.42 -12.36
CA ARG A 85 -14.58 7.68 -12.98
C ARG A 85 -15.67 7.19 -12.04
N CYS A 86 -16.33 8.10 -11.35
CA CYS A 86 -17.38 7.74 -10.40
C CYS A 86 -18.63 7.19 -11.09
N TYR A 87 -19.29 6.25 -10.39
CA TYR A 87 -20.62 5.77 -10.75
C TYR A 87 -21.66 6.86 -10.48
N ASP A 88 -22.83 6.72 -11.10
CA ASP A 88 -23.93 7.67 -10.91
C ASP A 88 -24.30 7.79 -9.42
N GLY A 89 -24.46 9.04 -8.95
CA GLY A 89 -24.70 9.35 -7.55
C GLY A 89 -23.44 9.51 -6.69
N TRP A 90 -22.24 9.40 -7.26
CA TRP A 90 -20.97 9.62 -6.56
C TRP A 90 -20.07 10.62 -7.27
N ASP A 91 -19.25 11.32 -6.50
CA ASP A 91 -18.30 12.33 -6.95
C ASP A 91 -17.09 12.47 -6.00
N GLY A 92 -16.20 13.40 -6.31
CA GLY A 92 -14.91 13.60 -5.67
C GLY A 92 -13.80 12.82 -6.35
N LYS A 93 -12.54 13.18 -6.04
CA LYS A 93 -11.33 12.61 -6.67
C LYS A 93 -11.24 11.08 -6.53
N ASP A 94 -11.88 10.53 -5.51
CA ASP A 94 -11.90 9.11 -5.16
C ASP A 94 -13.32 8.55 -5.02
N CYS A 95 -14.35 9.25 -5.52
CA CYS A 95 -15.75 8.82 -5.45
C CYS A 95 -16.28 8.57 -4.02
N SER A 96 -15.73 9.26 -3.02
CA SER A 96 -16.18 9.19 -1.63
C SER A 96 -17.36 10.11 -1.32
N VAL A 97 -17.68 11.06 -2.20
CA VAL A 97 -18.77 12.02 -2.00
C VAL A 97 -20.02 11.46 -2.66
N LEU A 98 -21.08 11.21 -1.89
CA LEU A 98 -22.40 10.91 -2.44
C LEU A 98 -22.97 12.22 -3.01
N LEU A 99 -23.45 12.26 -4.25
CA LEU A 99 -24.17 13.41 -4.82
C LEU A 99 -25.55 13.56 -4.16
N GLU A 100 -25.98 14.80 -3.89
CA GLU A 100 -27.22 15.04 -3.15
C GLU A 100 -28.43 14.45 -3.88
N GLN A 101 -29.27 13.77 -3.11
CA GLN A 101 -30.62 13.38 -3.54
C GLN A 101 -31.68 14.32 -2.94
N ASN A 102 -31.29 15.22 -2.03
CA ASN A 102 -32.18 16.10 -1.28
C ASN A 102 -31.53 17.47 -1.08
N CYS A 103 -31.84 18.45 -1.94
CA CYS A 103 -31.26 19.81 -1.97
C CYS A 103 -31.55 20.70 -0.73
N SER A 104 -31.74 20.14 0.45
CA SER A 104 -32.08 20.83 1.70
C SER A 104 -31.13 20.52 2.85
N ASP A 105 -30.08 19.72 2.62
CA ASP A 105 -29.13 19.36 3.68
C ASP A 105 -27.98 20.38 3.83
N GLY A 106 -27.93 21.37 2.93
CA GLY A 106 -27.02 22.51 3.00
C GLY A 106 -25.59 22.19 2.55
N LYS A 107 -25.36 21.01 1.97
CA LYS A 107 -24.21 20.76 1.10
C LYS A 107 -24.61 21.14 -0.33
N ASP A 108 -23.64 21.32 -1.21
CA ASP A 108 -23.86 21.66 -2.62
C ASP A 108 -23.14 20.63 -3.50
N ASN A 109 -23.38 19.34 -3.22
CA ASN A 109 -22.87 18.23 -4.04
C ASN A 109 -23.87 17.86 -5.14
N ASP A 110 -24.48 18.86 -5.77
CA ASP A 110 -25.32 18.76 -6.96
C ASP A 110 -24.43 18.71 -8.22
N ARG A 111 -24.81 17.90 -9.22
CA ARG A 111 -24.06 17.76 -10.50
C ARG A 111 -24.75 18.49 -11.66
#